data_AF-A0A2S7JBD0-F1
#
_entry.id   AF-A0A2S7JBD0-F1
#
_cell.length_a   1.000
_cell.length_b   1.000
_cell.length_c   1.000
_cell.angle_alpha   90.00
_cell.angle_beta   90.00
_cell.angle_gamma   90.00
#
_symmetry.space_group_name_H-M   'P 1'
#
loop_
_entity.id
_entity.type
_entity.pdbx_description
1 polymer ?
#
loop_
_entity_poly.entity_id
_entity_poly.type
_entity_poly.pdbx_seq_one_letter_code
_entity_poly.pdbx_strand_id
1 'polypeptide(L)'
;MRIKNSFWNFLGPEPVESPEDALEKIRNAMLSVVRSSCRATDFHLEFKINYARDAGELWYLRSALMQALCDHQGETRAQTLMVGVTTLFVGQHPAAAGSKLNQRRP
;
A
#
# COMPACT_ATOMS: atom_id res chain seq x y z
N MET A 1 -8.06 -2.97 -24.38
CA MET A 1 -7.40 -4.14 -23.77
C MET A 1 -6.81 -3.70 -22.43
N ARG A 2 -7.38 -4.14 -21.30
CA ARG A 2 -7.15 -3.54 -19.96
C ARG A 2 -6.36 -4.52 -19.10
N ILE A 3 -5.04 -4.39 -19.09
CA ILE A 3 -4.15 -5.16 -18.21
C ILE A 3 -4.22 -4.53 -16.82
N LYS A 4 -5.26 -4.87 -16.06
CA LYS A 4 -5.35 -4.54 -14.63
C LYS A 4 -6.06 -5.72 -13.99
N ASN A 5 -5.28 -6.68 -13.46
CA ASN A 5 -5.61 -7.45 -12.25
C ASN A 5 -4.69 -8.65 -11.93
N SER A 6 -3.61 -8.90 -12.68
CA SER A 6 -2.73 -10.06 -12.38
C SER A 6 -1.85 -9.92 -11.13
N PHE A 7 -1.66 -8.72 -10.58
CA PHE A 7 -0.82 -8.52 -9.37
C PHE A 7 -1.46 -9.06 -8.09
N TRP A 8 -2.80 -9.07 -8.01
CA TRP A 8 -3.52 -9.46 -6.80
C TRP A 8 -3.62 -10.98 -6.61
N ASN A 9 -3.37 -11.75 -7.68
CA ASN A 9 -3.46 -13.21 -7.64
C ASN A 9 -2.31 -13.88 -6.88
N PHE A 10 -1.31 -13.10 -6.45
CA PHE A 10 -0.18 -13.55 -5.63
C PHE A 10 -0.31 -13.16 -4.14
N LEU A 11 -1.39 -12.47 -3.75
CA LEU A 11 -1.60 -12.00 -2.37
C LEU A 11 -2.49 -12.95 -1.53
N GLY A 12 -2.55 -14.22 -1.93
CA GLY A 12 -3.07 -15.29 -1.08
C GLY A 12 -2.16 -15.52 0.13
N PRO A 13 -2.68 -16.06 1.26
CA PRO A 13 -1.91 -16.27 2.47
C PRO A 13 -0.90 -17.42 2.27
N GLU A 14 0.33 -17.05 1.90
CA GLU A 14 1.52 -17.89 1.86
C GLU A 14 2.28 -17.80 3.22
N PRO A 15 3.20 -18.73 3.54
CA PRO A 15 3.56 -19.14 4.90
C PRO A 15 4.21 -18.01 5.71
N VAL A 16 4.27 -18.18 7.05
CA VAL A 16 4.77 -17.22 8.06
C VAL A 16 5.91 -16.35 7.50
N GLU A 17 5.55 -15.20 6.92
CA GLU A 17 6.50 -14.31 6.25
C GLU A 17 7.41 -13.71 7.32
N SER A 18 8.72 -13.68 7.06
CA SER A 18 9.64 -12.91 7.89
C SER A 18 9.18 -11.45 7.93
N PRO A 19 9.35 -10.73 9.05
CA PRO A 19 9.04 -9.30 9.11
C PRO A 19 9.77 -8.50 8.01
N GLU A 20 10.94 -8.96 7.56
CA GLU A 20 11.69 -8.36 6.44
C GLU A 20 11.01 -8.60 5.10
N ASP A 21 10.54 -9.82 4.82
CA ASP A 21 9.81 -10.15 3.60
C ASP A 21 8.48 -9.38 3.53
N ALA A 22 7.77 -9.29 4.66
CA ALA A 22 6.54 -8.53 4.77
C ALA A 22 6.78 -7.02 4.55
N LEU A 23 7.88 -6.49 5.07
CA LEU A 23 8.30 -5.10 4.85
C LEU A 23 8.54 -4.84 3.36
N GLU A 24 9.35 -5.67 2.72
CA GLU A 24 9.68 -5.52 1.29
C GLU A 24 8.44 -5.70 0.40
N LYS A 25 7.51 -6.60 0.77
CA LYS A 25 6.23 -6.75 0.08
C LYS A 25 5.39 -5.48 0.13
N ILE A 26 5.27 -4.86 1.32
CA ILE A 26 4.56 -3.58 1.49
C ILE A 26 5.26 -2.47 0.69
N ARG A 27 6.59 -2.39 0.79
CA ARG A 27 7.41 -1.39 0.07
C ARG A 27 7.17 -1.48 -1.43
N ASN A 28 7.28 -2.68 -2.00
CA ASN A 28 7.09 -2.92 -3.42
C ASN A 28 5.66 -2.60 -3.88
N ALA A 29 4.65 -2.91 -3.05
CA ALA A 29 3.28 -2.53 -3.35
C ALA A 29 3.10 -1.00 -3.39
N MET A 30 3.64 -0.26 -2.42
CA MET A 30 3.57 1.20 -2.40
C MET A 30 4.32 1.82 -3.60
N LEU A 31 5.52 1.34 -3.93
CA LEU A 31 6.30 1.80 -5.09
C LEU A 31 5.57 1.52 -6.41
N SER A 32 4.96 0.35 -6.55
CA SER A 32 4.15 -0.01 -7.72
C SER A 32 2.97 0.95 -7.90
N VAL A 33 2.28 1.29 -6.81
CA VAL A 33 1.18 2.26 -6.83
C VAL A 33 1.66 3.64 -7.25
N VAL A 34 2.77 4.15 -6.68
CA VAL A 34 3.36 5.44 -7.08
C VAL A 34 3.73 5.43 -8.57
N ARG A 35 4.51 4.44 -9.02
CA ARG A 35 5.00 4.37 -10.41
C ARG A 35 3.88 4.23 -11.44
N SER A 36 2.78 3.58 -11.08
CA SER A 36 1.64 3.35 -11.99
C SER A 36 0.59 4.46 -11.97
N SER A 37 0.55 5.27 -10.92
CA SER A 37 -0.56 6.19 -10.66
C SER A 37 -0.17 7.64 -10.44
N CYS A 38 1.08 7.91 -10.08
CA CYS A 38 1.62 9.26 -9.91
C CYS A 38 2.49 9.66 -11.11
N ARG A 39 2.69 10.97 -11.30
CA ARG A 39 3.64 11.48 -12.29
C ARG A 39 5.06 11.49 -11.70
N ALA A 40 6.07 11.59 -12.57
CA ALA A 40 7.49 11.59 -12.20
C ALA A 40 7.92 12.68 -11.18
N THR A 41 7.06 13.68 -10.93
CA THR A 41 7.26 14.73 -9.91
C THR A 41 7.25 14.22 -8.47
N ASP A 42 6.73 13.02 -8.20
CA ASP A 42 6.67 12.44 -6.84
C ASP A 42 7.94 11.67 -6.44
N PHE A 43 9.09 12.02 -7.02
CA PHE A 43 10.39 11.40 -6.71
C PHE A 43 10.70 11.38 -5.21
N HIS A 44 10.28 12.42 -4.48
CA HIS A 44 10.49 12.51 -3.04
C HIS A 44 9.70 11.46 -2.25
N LEU A 45 8.47 11.15 -2.66
CA LEU A 45 7.65 10.11 -2.03
C LEU A 45 8.19 8.73 -2.37
N GLU A 46 8.60 8.50 -3.62
CA GLU A 46 9.24 7.25 -4.05
C GLU A 46 10.53 6.97 -3.27
N PHE A 47 11.37 8.01 -3.07
CA PHE A 47 12.57 7.91 -2.26
C PHE A 47 12.26 7.55 -0.81
N LYS A 48 11.30 8.24 -0.17
CA LYS A 48 10.88 7.94 1.20
C LYS A 48 10.40 6.50 1.37
N ILE A 49 9.65 5.99 0.39
CA ILE A 49 9.18 4.60 0.40
C ILE A 49 10.36 3.63 0.25
N ASN A 50 11.32 3.89 -0.66
CA ASN A 50 12.49 3.03 -0.84
C ASN A 50 13.36 2.91 0.43
N TYR A 51 13.50 4.00 1.19
CA TYR A 51 14.42 4.06 2.34
C TYR A 51 13.74 3.88 3.71
N ALA A 52 12.43 3.63 3.75
CA ALA A 52 11.74 3.35 5.00
C ALA A 52 12.34 2.10 5.69
N ARG A 53 12.64 2.21 6.99
CA ARG A 53 13.36 1.18 7.76
C ARG A 53 12.47 0.10 8.33
N ASP A 54 11.19 0.39 8.52
CA ASP A 54 10.23 -0.54 9.11
C ASP A 54 8.79 -0.27 8.62
N ALA A 55 7.88 -1.17 9.00
CA ALA A 55 6.48 -1.09 8.63
C ALA A 55 5.76 0.13 9.25
N GLY A 56 6.28 0.68 10.35
CA GLY A 56 5.78 1.92 10.95
C GLY A 56 6.07 3.12 10.07
N GLU A 57 7.31 3.28 9.59
CA GLU A 57 7.67 4.35 8.65
C GLU A 57 6.83 4.28 7.36
N LEU A 58 6.64 3.09 6.79
CA LEU A 58 5.74 2.89 5.64
C LEU A 58 4.27 3.20 5.99
N TRP A 59 3.83 2.86 7.21
CA TRP A 59 2.45 3.12 7.67
C TRP A 59 2.14 4.62 7.71
N TYR A 60 3.10 5.45 8.14
CA TYR A 60 2.95 6.91 8.14
C TYR A 60 2.93 7.50 6.73
N LEU A 61 3.72 6.93 5.82
CA LEU A 61 3.75 7.36 4.41
C LEU A 61 2.45 7.09 3.65
N ARG A 62 1.53 6.25 4.16
CA ARG A 62 0.21 6.07 3.53
C ARG A 62 -0.60 7.36 3.42
N SER A 63 -0.47 8.28 4.36
CA SER A 63 -1.17 9.58 4.29
C SER A 63 -0.67 10.42 3.11
N ALA A 64 0.66 10.52 2.96
CA ALA A 64 1.29 11.18 1.83
C ALA A 64 0.98 10.48 0.50
N LEU A 65 0.93 9.14 0.49
CA LEU A 65 0.54 8.36 -0.68
C LEU A 65 -0.93 8.61 -1.07
N MET A 66 -1.85 8.67 -0.09
CA MET A 66 -3.26 8.98 -0.35
C MET A 66 -3.39 10.37 -0.98
N GLN A 67 -2.68 11.38 -0.45
CA GLN A 67 -2.69 12.73 -1.01
C GLN A 67 -2.20 12.75 -2.46
N ALA A 68 -1.04 12.15 -2.73
CA ALA A 68 -0.49 12.08 -4.09
C ALA A 68 -1.45 11.36 -5.06
N LEU A 69 -2.11 10.29 -4.60
CA LEU A 69 -3.10 9.58 -5.40
C LEU A 69 -4.36 10.41 -5.65
N CYS A 70 -4.84 11.18 -4.66
CA CYS A 70 -5.97 12.08 -4.85
C CYS A 70 -5.65 13.14 -5.91
N ASP A 71 -4.46 13.74 -5.84
CA ASP A 71 -4.01 14.78 -6.75
C ASP A 71 -3.91 14.28 -8.21
N HIS A 72 -3.57 12.99 -8.41
CA HIS A 72 -3.34 12.42 -9.73
C HIS A 72 -4.51 11.58 -10.30
N GLN A 73 -5.26 10.88 -9.46
CA GLN A 73 -6.27 9.91 -9.89
C GLN A 73 -7.69 10.25 -9.41
N GLY A 74 -7.84 11.25 -8.54
CA GLY A 74 -9.08 11.56 -7.85
C GLY A 74 -9.35 10.65 -6.64
N GLU A 75 -10.13 11.16 -5.69
CA GLU A 75 -10.33 10.58 -4.37
C GLU A 75 -10.87 9.14 -4.40
N THR A 76 -11.90 8.86 -5.21
CA THR A 76 -12.52 7.53 -5.29
C THR A 76 -11.52 6.44 -5.72
N ARG A 77 -10.67 6.76 -6.69
CA ARG A 77 -9.68 5.82 -7.20
C ARG A 77 -8.49 5.70 -6.25
N ALA A 78 -8.08 6.80 -5.61
CA ALA A 78 -7.08 6.81 -4.55
C ALA A 78 -7.50 5.89 -3.39
N GLN A 79 -8.73 6.03 -2.91
CA GLN A 79 -9.27 5.21 -1.82
C GLN A 79 -9.25 3.72 -2.17
N THR A 80 -9.67 3.35 -3.39
CA THR A 80 -9.65 1.95 -3.85
C THR A 80 -8.25 1.35 -3.84
N LEU A 81 -7.24 2.10 -4.31
CA LEU A 81 -5.84 1.66 -4.30
C LEU A 81 -5.30 1.56 -2.86
N MET A 82 -5.65 2.53 -2.01
CA MET A 82 -5.21 2.59 -0.63
C MET A 82 -5.81 1.49 0.26
N VAL A 83 -6.99 0.97 -0.07
CA VAL A 83 -7.54 -0.22 0.61
C VAL A 83 -6.60 -1.41 0.41
N GLY A 84 -6.20 -1.70 -0.83
CA GLY A 84 -5.27 -2.80 -1.13
C GLY A 84 -3.93 -2.64 -0.39
N VAL A 85 -3.32 -1.46 -0.46
CA VAL A 85 -2.06 -1.17 0.26
C VAL A 85 -2.23 -1.32 1.77
N THR A 86 -3.31 -0.78 2.34
CA THR A 86 -3.56 -0.82 3.80
C THR A 86 -3.76 -2.24 4.32
N THR A 87 -4.36 -3.14 3.52
CA THR A 87 -4.55 -4.53 3.93
C THR A 87 -3.24 -5.29 4.13
N LEU A 88 -2.17 -4.90 3.44
CA LEU A 88 -0.84 -5.53 3.59
C LEU A 88 -0.21 -5.24 4.96
N PHE A 89 -0.62 -4.17 5.65
CA PHE A 89 -0.13 -3.85 6.98
C PHE A 89 -0.80 -4.67 8.08
N VAL A 90 -1.86 -5.44 7.77
CA VAL A 90 -2.56 -6.20 8.79
C VAL A 90 -1.68 -7.34 9.29
N GLY A 91 -1.41 -7.36 10.60
CA GLY A 91 -0.47 -8.29 11.21
C GLY A 91 0.97 -7.75 11.29
N GLN A 92 1.27 -6.66 10.58
CA GLN A 92 2.58 -5.99 10.58
C GLN A 92 2.57 -4.68 11.38
N HIS A 93 1.40 -4.06 11.57
CA HIS A 93 1.26 -2.83 12.34
C HIS A 93 0.00 -2.86 13.23
N PRO A 94 0.07 -2.49 14.52
CA PRO A 94 -1.05 -2.58 15.45
C PRO A 94 -2.25 -1.72 15.03
N ALA A 95 -2.01 -0.54 14.46
CA ALA A 95 -3.08 0.32 13.96
C ALA A 95 -3.79 -0.22 12.70
N ALA A 96 -3.19 -1.20 11.99
CA ALA A 96 -3.82 -1.85 10.84
C ALA A 96 -4.89 -2.88 11.26
N ALA A 97 -4.79 -3.42 12.48
CA ALA A 97 -5.73 -4.41 13.00
C ALA A 97 -7.18 -3.87 13.08
N GLY A 98 -7.35 -2.57 13.34
CA GLY A 98 -8.65 -1.90 13.35
C GLY A 98 -9.33 -1.82 11.97
N SER A 99 -8.57 -1.92 10.87
CA SER A 99 -9.12 -1.87 9.51
C SER A 99 -9.96 -3.09 9.15
N LYS A 100 -9.81 -4.21 9.88
CA LYS A 100 -10.65 -5.41 9.72
C LYS A 100 -12.03 -5.27 10.37
N LEU A 101 -12.23 -4.29 11.25
CA LEU A 101 -13.45 -4.21 12.06
C LEU A 101 -14.69 -3.73 11.29
N ASN A 102 -14.53 -3.16 10.08
CA ASN A 102 -15.66 -2.63 9.30
C ASN A 102 -16.15 -3.54 8.16
N GLN A 103 -15.57 -4.74 7.99
CA GLN A 103 -16.04 -5.75 7.02
C GLN A 103 -16.89 -6.87 7.65
N ARG A 104 -17.21 -6.74 8.94
CA ARG A 104 -18.14 -7.62 9.66
C ARG A 104 -19.32 -6.80 10.19
N ARG A 105 -20.22 -6.38 9.30
CA ARG A 105 -21.62 -6.18 9.67
C ARG A 105 -22.48 -7.06 8.75
N PRO A 106 -23.41 -7.86 9.32
CA PRO A 106 -24.37 -8.65 8.55
C PRO A 106 -25.34 -7.77 7.77
#